data_AF-A0A1S9AGN9-F1
#
_entry.id   AF-A0A1S9AGN9-F1
#
_cell.length_a   1.000
_cell.length_b   1.000
_cell.length_c   1.000
_cell.angle_alpha   90.00
_cell.angle_beta   90.00
_cell.angle_gamma   90.00
#
_symmetry.space_group_name_H-M   'P 1'
#
loop_
_entity.id
_entity.type
_entity.pdbx_description
1 polymer ?
#
loop_
_entity_poly.entity_id
_entity_poly.type
_entity_poly.pdbx_seq_one_letter_code
_entity_poly.pdbx_strand_id
1 'polypeptide(L)'
;MMTSDSEPGRPEGHAHLIQSWRRLADQLGPLIGDNGFCALFGRACRVVGPEHCWLADTPPCKARDKQITALDTMLASVAPEQAQAAHAALLQTFTELLAALIGQALASRLLDAALHEGDARKNAQEHKE
;
A
#
# COMPACT_ATOMS: atom_id res chain seq x y z
N MET A 1 5.91 40.37 -4.75
CA MET A 1 6.68 39.17 -5.12
C MET A 1 7.38 38.70 -3.85
N MET A 2 7.47 37.38 -3.62
CA MET A 2 8.08 36.70 -2.44
C MET A 2 7.16 36.37 -1.26
N THR A 3 6.31 35.37 -1.46
CA THR A 3 6.22 34.16 -0.61
C THR A 3 6.37 33.01 -1.63
N SER A 4 7.33 32.10 -1.54
CA SER A 4 7.56 31.16 -0.45
C SER A 4 9.04 30.77 -0.46
N ASP A 5 9.70 31.06 0.65
CA ASP A 5 10.84 30.29 1.10
C ASP A 5 10.32 28.89 1.46
N SER A 6 10.46 27.94 0.54
CA SER A 6 10.32 26.52 0.83
C SER A 6 11.73 25.93 0.81
N GLU A 7 12.53 26.24 1.81
CA GLU A 7 13.76 25.48 2.07
C GLU A 7 13.46 24.06 2.60
N PRO A 8 14.41 23.12 2.42
CA PRO A 8 14.14 21.76 1.98
C PRO A 8 14.16 20.76 3.13
N GLY A 9 13.18 19.85 3.15
CA GLY A 9 13.21 18.69 4.03
C GLY A 9 11.87 18.41 4.70
N ARG A 10 11.09 17.52 4.10
CA ARG A 10 10.28 16.62 4.92
C ARG A 10 9.96 15.31 4.20
N PRO A 11 10.23 14.15 4.82
CA PRO A 11 9.87 12.84 4.30
C PRO A 11 8.36 12.55 4.45
N GLU A 12 7.48 13.54 4.21
CA GLU A 12 6.01 13.37 4.31
C GLU A 12 5.44 12.50 3.19
N GLY A 13 6.17 12.38 2.08
CA GLY A 13 5.85 11.45 1.01
C GLY A 13 5.74 10.01 1.54
N HIS A 14 6.77 9.48 2.21
CA HIS A 14 6.78 8.08 2.64
C HIS A 14 5.72 7.77 3.70
N ALA A 15 5.45 8.72 4.61
CA ALA A 15 4.45 8.50 5.66
C ALA A 15 3.06 8.28 5.06
N HIS A 16 2.74 8.97 3.96
CA HIS A 16 1.51 8.75 3.21
C HIS A 16 1.50 7.37 2.53
N LEU A 17 2.62 6.94 1.95
CA LEU A 17 2.78 5.61 1.35
C LEU A 17 2.48 4.50 2.37
N ILE A 18 3.05 4.60 3.56
CA ILE A 18 2.85 3.63 4.64
C ILE A 18 1.42 3.67 5.19
N GLN A 19 0.79 4.84 5.26
CA GLN A 19 -0.61 4.93 5.62
C GLN A 19 -1.52 4.21 4.62
N SER A 20 -1.26 4.29 3.32
CA SER A 20 -2.00 3.53 2.30
C SER A 20 -1.89 2.02 2.55
N TRP A 21 -0.68 1.51 2.86
CA TRP A 21 -0.49 0.10 3.22
C TRP A 21 -1.21 -0.29 4.50
N ARG A 22 -1.21 0.55 5.55
CA ARG A 22 -1.97 0.28 6.78
C ARG A 22 -3.47 0.19 6.52
N ARG A 23 -4.03 1.09 5.72
CA ARG A 23 -5.47 1.03 5.35
C ARG A 23 -5.79 -0.23 4.56
N LEU A 24 -4.97 -0.57 3.56
CA LEU A 24 -5.12 -1.81 2.80
C LEU A 24 -5.06 -3.03 3.72
N ALA A 25 -4.09 -3.06 4.65
CA ALA A 25 -3.95 -4.10 5.66
C ALA A 25 -5.19 -4.23 6.57
N ASP A 26 -5.84 -3.11 6.92
CA ASP A 26 -7.04 -3.10 7.75
C ASP A 26 -8.26 -3.62 6.98
N GLN A 27 -8.44 -3.18 5.74
CA GLN A 27 -9.50 -3.64 4.85
C GLN A 27 -9.34 -5.10 4.42
N LEU A 28 -8.10 -5.56 4.19
CA LEU A 28 -7.79 -6.92 3.77
C LEU A 28 -7.70 -7.91 4.92
N GLY A 29 -7.39 -7.43 6.14
CA GLY A 29 -7.34 -8.25 7.36
C GLY A 29 -8.52 -9.20 7.52
N PRO A 30 -9.80 -8.75 7.45
CA PRO A 30 -10.97 -9.61 7.56
C PRO A 30 -11.23 -10.51 6.34
N LEU A 31 -10.66 -10.22 5.15
CA LEU A 31 -10.89 -11.01 3.93
C LEU A 31 -9.88 -12.15 3.76
N ILE A 32 -8.60 -11.86 3.97
CA ILE A 32 -7.49 -12.79 3.67
C ILE A 32 -6.68 -13.18 4.91
N GLY A 33 -6.86 -12.49 6.03
CA GLY A 33 -6.09 -12.66 7.26
C GLY A 33 -4.65 -12.16 7.16
N ASP A 34 -3.97 -12.03 8.31
CA ASP A 34 -2.56 -11.59 8.37
C ASP A 34 -1.61 -12.45 7.52
N ASN A 35 -1.80 -13.77 7.52
CA ASN A 35 -0.98 -14.69 6.73
C ASN A 35 -1.21 -14.49 5.22
N GLY A 36 -2.46 -14.25 4.78
CA GLY A 36 -2.77 -13.99 3.38
C GLY A 36 -2.15 -12.69 2.90
N PHE A 37 -2.23 -11.64 3.73
CA PHE A 37 -1.60 -10.35 3.43
C PHE A 37 -0.08 -10.49 3.32
N CYS A 38 0.57 -11.13 4.29
CA CYS A 38 2.02 -11.32 4.28
C CYS A 38 2.49 -12.18 3.10
N ALA A 39 1.71 -13.20 2.71
CA ALA A 39 2.01 -14.03 1.54
C ALA A 39 1.89 -13.25 0.22
N LEU A 40 0.83 -12.45 0.04
CA LEU A 40 0.65 -11.58 -1.13
C LEU A 40 1.73 -10.50 -1.20
N PHE A 41 2.02 -9.87 -0.08
CA PHE A 41 3.07 -8.86 0.04
C PHE A 41 4.45 -9.44 -0.29
N GLY A 42 4.81 -10.59 0.29
CA GLY A 42 6.07 -11.26 -0.02
C GLY A 42 6.18 -11.67 -1.49
N ARG A 43 5.06 -12.05 -2.12
CA ARG A 43 5.02 -12.33 -3.56
C ARG A 43 5.21 -11.06 -4.40
N ALA A 44 4.57 -9.95 -4.03
CA ALA A 44 4.76 -8.66 -4.68
C ALA A 44 6.23 -8.21 -4.58
N CYS A 45 6.85 -8.31 -3.40
CA CYS A 45 8.28 -8.01 -3.20
C CYS A 45 9.18 -8.87 -4.10
N ARG A 46 8.86 -10.15 -4.32
CA ARG A 46 9.66 -11.00 -5.23
C ARG A 46 9.53 -10.60 -6.69
N VAL A 47 8.35 -10.15 -7.12
CA VAL A 47 8.10 -9.72 -8.50
C VAL A 47 8.76 -8.38 -8.79
N VAL A 48 8.76 -7.46 -7.81
CA VAL A 48 9.39 -6.13 -7.90
C VAL A 48 10.90 -6.19 -7.58
N GLY A 49 11.34 -7.24 -6.88
CA GLY A 49 12.73 -7.50 -6.50
C GLY A 49 13.79 -7.37 -7.60
N PRO A 50 13.59 -7.84 -8.85
CA PRO A 50 14.55 -7.62 -9.93
C PRO A 50 14.81 -6.15 -10.28
N GLU A 51 13.82 -5.26 -10.14
CA GLU A 51 13.98 -3.82 -10.35
C GLU A 51 14.44 -3.09 -9.07
N HIS A 52 14.06 -3.62 -7.90
CA HIS A 52 14.38 -3.05 -6.61
C HIS A 52 14.99 -4.10 -5.68
N CYS A 53 16.26 -4.43 -5.90
CA CYS A 53 16.97 -5.50 -5.20
C CYS A 53 16.96 -5.33 -3.66
N TRP A 54 16.87 -4.09 -3.16
CA TRP A 54 16.75 -3.77 -1.73
C TRP A 54 15.39 -4.16 -1.11
N LEU A 55 14.34 -4.35 -1.91
CA LEU A 55 13.04 -4.88 -1.46
C LEU A 55 13.00 -6.41 -1.44
N ALA A 56 13.83 -7.07 -2.25
CA ALA A 56 13.87 -8.53 -2.35
C ALA A 56 14.35 -9.21 -1.06
N ASP A 57 15.12 -8.49 -0.24
CA ASP A 57 15.66 -8.98 1.03
C ASP A 57 14.63 -8.94 2.17
N THR A 58 13.42 -8.40 1.94
CA THR A 58 12.40 -8.28 2.99
C THR A 58 12.04 -9.68 3.54
N PRO A 59 12.35 -9.98 4.81
CA PRO A 59 12.03 -11.28 5.36
C PRO A 59 10.51 -11.44 5.43
N PRO A 60 9.97 -12.62 5.08
CA PRO A 60 8.55 -12.90 5.23
C PRO A 60 8.20 -12.89 6.72
N CYS A 61 7.50 -11.85 7.18
CA CYS A 61 6.98 -11.76 8.53
C CYS A 61 5.57 -12.34 8.55
N LYS A 62 5.18 -12.95 9.67
CA LYS A 62 3.79 -13.45 9.86
C LYS A 62 2.85 -12.39 10.43
N ALA A 63 3.41 -11.23 10.80
CA ALA A 63 2.67 -10.13 11.39
C ALA A 63 2.66 -8.95 10.42
N ARG A 64 1.47 -8.59 9.95
CA ARG A 64 1.20 -7.48 9.04
C ARG A 64 1.81 -6.17 9.51
N ASP A 65 1.65 -5.83 10.79
CA ASP A 65 2.22 -4.61 11.37
C ASP A 65 3.75 -4.60 11.31
N LYS A 66 4.41 -5.75 11.55
CA LYS A 66 5.87 -5.85 11.42
C LYS A 66 6.32 -5.73 9.97
N GLN A 67 5.57 -6.28 9.02
CA GLN A 67 5.83 -6.17 7.59
C GLN A 67 5.79 -4.70 7.14
N ILE A 68 4.78 -3.95 7.59
CA ILE A 68 4.61 -2.54 7.26
C ILE A 68 5.71 -1.68 7.90
N THR A 69 6.06 -1.92 9.17
CA THR A 69 7.17 -1.20 9.83
C THR A 69 8.53 -1.50 9.17
N ALA A 70 8.74 -2.72 8.68
CA ALA A 70 9.95 -3.03 7.91
C ALA A 70 9.99 -2.25 6.59
N LEU A 71 8.86 -2.17 5.88
CA LEU A 71 8.74 -1.36 4.65
C LEU A 71 9.03 0.13 4.90
N ASP A 72 8.50 0.67 6.00
CA ASP A 72 8.73 2.05 6.44
C ASP A 72 10.23 2.34 6.62
N THR A 73 10.93 1.45 7.33
CA THR A 73 12.37 1.57 7.57
C THR A 73 13.18 1.50 6.27
N MET A 74 12.78 0.63 5.33
CA MET A 74 13.45 0.52 4.02
C MET A 74 13.21 1.74 3.14
N LEU A 75 11.97 2.25 3.09
CA LEU A 75 11.63 3.47 2.34
C LEU A 75 12.34 4.70 2.92
N ALA A 76 12.50 4.76 4.24
CA ALA A 76 13.27 5.81 4.92
C ALA A 76 14.78 5.73 4.65
N SER A 77 15.29 4.57 4.22
CA SER A 77 16.71 4.34 3.94
C SER A 77 17.12 4.64 2.49
N VAL A 78 16.17 4.92 1.59
CA VAL A 78 16.41 5.20 0.16
C VAL A 78 15.97 6.61 -0.22
N ALA A 79 16.40 7.08 -1.41
CA ALA A 79 15.98 8.38 -1.92
C ALA A 79 14.44 8.43 -2.13
N PRO A 80 13.80 9.60 -1.90
CA PRO A 80 12.35 9.73 -1.98
C PRO A 80 11.77 9.37 -3.35
N GLU A 81 12.49 9.64 -4.43
CA GLU A 81 12.08 9.27 -5.80
C GLU A 81 12.07 7.75 -6.00
N GLN A 82 13.09 7.05 -5.50
CA GLN A 82 13.15 5.59 -5.53
C GLN A 82 12.13 4.95 -4.58
N ALA A 83 11.86 5.56 -3.43
CA ALA A 83 10.81 5.14 -2.51
C ALA A 83 9.43 5.20 -3.19
N GLN A 84 9.12 6.29 -3.88
CA GLN A 84 7.85 6.45 -4.60
C GLN A 84 7.72 5.47 -5.78
N ALA A 85 8.77 5.32 -6.59
CA ALA A 85 8.76 4.40 -7.73
C ALA A 85 8.56 2.94 -7.26
N ALA A 86 9.31 2.52 -6.25
CA ALA A 86 9.20 1.17 -5.71
C ALA A 86 7.85 0.93 -5.04
N HIS A 87 7.31 1.92 -4.33
CA HIS A 87 5.97 1.85 -3.75
C HIS A 87 4.90 1.70 -4.83
N ALA A 88 4.97 2.49 -5.90
CA ALA A 88 4.00 2.42 -7.00
C ALA A 88 4.04 1.04 -7.70
N ALA A 89 5.23 0.52 -7.98
CA ALA A 89 5.42 -0.81 -8.55
C ALA A 89 4.87 -1.91 -7.61
N LEU A 90 5.18 -1.82 -6.31
CA LEU A 90 4.70 -2.77 -5.30
C LEU A 90 3.18 -2.77 -5.19
N LEU A 91 2.56 -1.59 -5.16
CA LEU A 91 1.11 -1.44 -5.08
C LEU A 91 0.42 -1.97 -6.34
N GLN A 92 0.98 -1.69 -7.52
CA GLN A 92 0.46 -2.19 -8.79
C GLN A 92 0.51 -3.72 -8.85
N THR A 93 1.67 -4.32 -8.57
CA THR A 93 1.80 -5.79 -8.52
C THR A 93 0.90 -6.41 -7.46
N PHE A 94 0.79 -5.80 -6.27
CA PHE A 94 -0.09 -6.30 -5.22
C PHE A 94 -1.55 -6.31 -5.67
N THR A 95 -1.98 -5.28 -6.38
CA THR A 95 -3.33 -5.17 -6.96
C THR A 95 -3.58 -6.25 -7.99
N GLU A 96 -2.63 -6.49 -8.88
CA GLU A 96 -2.73 -7.56 -9.89
C GLU A 96 -2.80 -8.94 -9.24
N LEU A 97 -2.01 -9.18 -8.20
CA LEU A 97 -2.05 -10.43 -7.44
C LEU A 97 -3.37 -10.60 -6.67
N LEU A 98 -3.88 -9.54 -6.06
CA LEU A 98 -5.17 -9.54 -5.37
C LEU A 98 -6.31 -9.80 -6.38
N ALA A 99 -6.25 -9.17 -7.53
CA ALA A 99 -7.19 -9.36 -8.62
C ALA A 99 -7.16 -10.77 -9.21
N ALA A 100 -5.98 -11.39 -9.28
CA ALA A 100 -5.84 -12.78 -9.67
C ALA A 100 -6.44 -13.75 -8.61
N LEU A 101 -6.48 -13.33 -7.34
CA LEU A 101 -6.93 -14.18 -6.22
C LEU A 101 -8.44 -14.12 -5.98
N ILE A 102 -9.07 -12.95 -6.13
CA ILE A 102 -10.48 -12.70 -5.80
C ILE A 102 -11.31 -12.23 -7.01
N GLY A 103 -10.67 -12.03 -8.16
CA GLY A 103 -11.24 -11.44 -9.37
C GLY A 103 -10.97 -9.93 -9.48
N GLN A 104 -10.61 -9.48 -10.70
CA GLN A 104 -10.26 -8.07 -11.02
C GLN A 104 -11.31 -7.07 -10.54
N ALA A 105 -12.60 -7.41 -10.65
CA ALA A 105 -13.68 -6.51 -10.23
C ALA A 105 -13.70 -6.25 -8.72
N LEU A 106 -13.44 -7.25 -7.88
CA LEU A 106 -13.48 -7.09 -6.43
C LEU A 106 -12.21 -6.43 -5.89
N ALA A 107 -11.05 -6.82 -6.42
CA ALA A 107 -9.78 -6.19 -6.06
C ALA A 107 -9.75 -4.70 -6.40
N SER A 108 -10.23 -4.33 -7.59
CA SER A 108 -10.30 -2.93 -8.01
C SER A 108 -11.23 -2.10 -7.12
N ARG A 109 -12.40 -2.63 -6.73
CA ARG A 109 -13.30 -1.96 -5.78
C ARG A 109 -12.72 -1.82 -4.36
N LEU A 110 -11.98 -2.82 -3.88
CA LEU A 110 -11.34 -2.74 -2.55
C LEU A 110 -10.21 -1.72 -2.52
N LEU A 111 -9.42 -1.68 -3.60
CA LEU A 111 -8.33 -0.71 -3.72
C LEU A 111 -8.87 0.71 -3.88
N ASP A 112 -9.90 0.88 -4.73
CA ASP A 112 -10.57 2.15 -4.91
C ASP A 112 -11.15 2.66 -3.59
N ALA A 113 -11.81 1.80 -2.81
CA ALA A 113 -12.28 2.15 -1.47
C ALA A 113 -11.12 2.57 -0.56
N ALA A 114 -10.05 1.77 -0.46
CA ALA A 114 -8.92 2.06 0.42
C ALA A 114 -8.16 3.36 0.06
N LEU A 115 -8.14 3.72 -1.23
CA LEU A 115 -7.49 4.92 -1.75
C LEU A 115 -8.40 6.16 -1.72
N HIS A 116 -9.72 5.99 -1.87
CA HIS A 116 -10.71 7.07 -1.98
C HIS A 116 -11.70 7.15 -0.81
N GLU A 117 -11.33 6.72 0.42
CA GLU A 117 -12.11 6.96 1.65
C GLU A 117 -12.15 8.45 2.06
N GLY A 118 -12.58 9.31 1.14
CA GLY A 118 -13.09 10.64 1.36
C GLY A 118 -14.57 10.80 1.00
N ASP A 119 -15.21 9.84 0.29
CA ASP A 119 -16.61 10.06 -0.17
C ASP A 119 -17.62 8.92 0.05
N ALA A 120 -17.26 7.81 0.70
CA ALA A 120 -18.23 6.72 0.95
C ALA A 120 -19.12 6.92 2.21
N ARG A 121 -19.56 8.17 2.47
CA ARG A 121 -20.56 8.48 3.52
C ARG A 121 -21.75 9.30 3.00
N LYS A 122 -22.16 9.11 1.75
CA LYS A 122 -23.46 9.53 1.19
C LYS A 122 -23.82 8.47 0.14
N ASN A 123 -24.59 7.43 0.43
CA ASN A 123 -26.03 7.52 0.67
C ASN A 123 -26.47 6.26 1.42
N ALA A 124 -26.70 6.43 2.71
CA ALA A 124 -27.62 5.58 3.45
C ALA A 124 -29.05 5.88 2.97
N GLN A 125 -29.86 4.83 2.86
CA GLN A 125 -31.33 4.84 2.80
C GLN A 125 -31.98 5.57 1.63
N GLU A 126 -32.47 4.82 0.63
CA GLU A 126 -33.88 4.89 0.24
C GLU A 126 -34.35 3.46 -0.13
N HIS A 127 -34.85 2.76 0.89
CA HIS A 127 -35.67 1.56 0.76
C HIS A 127 -36.94 1.86 1.54
N LYS A 128 -38.00 2.26 0.84
CA LYS A 128 -39.40 2.47 1.27
C LYS A 128 -40.05 3.40 0.23
N GLU A 129 -41.21 3.17 -0.40
CA GLU A 129 -42.26 2.15 -0.41
C GLU A 129 -42.92 2.20 -1.80
#